data_AF-A0A157QNZ1-F1
#
_entry.id   AF-A0A157QNZ1-F1
#
_cell.length_a   1.000
_cell.length_b   1.000
_cell.length_c   1.000
_cell.angle_alpha   90.00
_cell.angle_beta   90.00
_cell.angle_gamma   90.00
#
_symmetry.space_group_name_H-M   'P 1'
#
loop_
_entity.id
_entity.type
_entity.pdbx_description
1 polymer ?
#
loop_
_entity_poly.entity_id
_entity_poly.type
_entity_poly.pdbx_seq_one_letter_code
_entity_poly.pdbx_strand_id
1 'polypeptide(L)' 'MPAIPIMARVEAHMYDHQLIALNGLLERLLIAHYETTDSPFHGAADGDSDLAADMLEGACQLHVAARRAMRERDMLEAA' A
#
# COMPACT_ATOMS: atom_id res chain seq x y z
N MET A 1 -1.86 22.23 -10.24
CA MET A 1 -2.57 21.04 -10.75
C MET A 1 -3.37 20.45 -9.60
N PRO A 2 -4.67 20.15 -9.76
CA PRO A 2 -5.37 19.36 -8.75
C PRO A 2 -4.63 18.02 -8.58
N ALA A 3 -4.42 17.59 -7.35
CA ALA A 3 -3.82 16.29 -7.07
C ALA A 3 -4.72 15.22 -7.69
N ILE A 4 -4.22 14.50 -8.70
CA ILE A 4 -4.92 13.33 -9.23
C ILE A 4 -5.07 12.35 -8.04
N PRO A 5 -6.29 11.89 -7.71
CA PRO A 5 -6.50 10.97 -6.59
C PRO A 5 -5.56 9.78 -6.72
N ILE A 6 -4.93 9.36 -5.62
CA ILE A 6 -3.93 8.25 -5.60
C ILE A 6 -4.46 7.01 -6.32
N MET A 7 -5.76 6.70 -6.15
CA MET A 7 -6.46 5.60 -6.84
C MET A 7 -6.30 5.66 -8.36
N ALA A 8 -6.51 6.82 -8.97
CA ALA A 8 -6.43 6.99 -10.43
C ALA A 8 -4.99 6.91 -10.99
N ARG A 9 -3.95 7.02 -10.15
CA ARG A 9 -2.54 6.97 -10.60
C ARG A 9 -1.96 5.56 -10.58
N VAL A 10 -2.34 4.74 -9.60
CA VAL A 10 -1.93 3.33 -9.53
C VAL A 10 -2.39 2.57 -10.77
N GLU A 11 -3.64 2.83 -11.19
CA GLU A 11 -4.24 2.23 -12.39
C GLU A 11 -3.53 2.62 -13.70
N ALA A 12 -3.01 3.84 -13.82
CA ALA A 12 -2.46 4.34 -15.07
C ALA A 12 -0.99 3.93 -15.33
N HIS A 13 -0.24 3.55 -14.29
CA HIS A 13 1.21 3.41 -14.37
C HIS A 13 1.76 2.02 -14.04
N MET A 14 0.92 1.09 -13.59
CA MET A 14 1.37 -0.26 -13.19
C MET A 14 0.82 -1.37 -14.10
N TYR A 15 1.73 -2.24 -14.53
CA TYR A 15 1.37 -3.52 -15.14
C TYR A 15 0.78 -4.48 -14.09
N ASP A 16 0.00 -5.45 -14.54
CA ASP A 16 -0.71 -6.40 -13.68
C ASP A 16 0.20 -7.12 -12.68
N HIS A 17 1.35 -7.62 -13.13
CA HIS A 17 2.32 -8.28 -12.24
C HIS A 17 2.93 -7.32 -11.19
N GLN A 18 3.10 -6.04 -11.53
CA GLN A 18 3.59 -5.03 -10.59
C GLN A 18 2.53 -4.70 -9.55
N LEU A 19 1.26 -4.65 -9.98
CA LEU A 19 0.13 -4.39 -9.12
C LEU A 19 -0.09 -5.52 -8.11
N ILE A 20 0.03 -6.78 -8.55
CA ILE A 20 0.01 -7.97 -7.68
C ILE A 20 1.15 -7.90 -6.65
N ALA A 21 2.39 -7.67 -7.12
CA ALA A 21 3.55 -7.60 -6.25
C ALA A 21 3.44 -6.46 -5.23
N LEU A 22 2.94 -5.29 -5.65
CA LEU A 22 2.69 -4.17 -4.76
C LEU A 22 1.63 -4.53 -3.70
N ASN A 23 0.52 -5.13 -4.12
CA ASN A 23 -0.55 -5.53 -3.20
C ASN A 23 -0.02 -6.50 -2.13
N GLY A 24 0.70 -7.54 -2.53
CA GLY A 24 1.28 -8.51 -1.61
C GLY A 24 2.36 -7.91 -0.68
N LEU A 25 3.14 -6.93 -1.16
CA LEU A 25 4.07 -6.19 -0.30
C LEU A 25 3.32 -5.37 0.76
N LEU A 26 2.30 -4.62 0.36
CA LEU A 26 1.52 -3.77 1.27
C LEU A 26 0.79 -4.61 2.31
N GLU A 27 0.19 -5.72 1.91
CA GLU A 27 -0.46 -6.65 2.83
C GLU A 27 0.51 -7.16 3.90
N ARG A 28 1.72 -7.58 3.51
CA ARG A 28 2.75 -8.04 4.46
C ARG A 28 3.21 -6.94 5.42
N LEU A 29 3.37 -5.71 4.94
CA LEU A 29 3.74 -4.57 5.78
C LEU A 29 2.65 -4.24 6.81
N LEU A 30 1.38 -4.27 6.38
CA LEU A 30 0.23 -4.02 7.26
C LEU A 30 0.07 -5.13 8.30
N ILE A 31 0.20 -6.40 7.89
CA ILE A 31 0.18 -7.54 8.83
C ILE A 31 1.32 -7.41 9.84
N ALA A 32 2.55 -7.17 9.37
CA ALA A 32 3.71 -7.01 10.25
C ALA A 32 3.51 -5.89 11.28
N HIS A 33 2.92 -4.75 10.88
CA HIS A 33 2.62 -3.66 11.80
C HIS A 33 1.71 -4.06 12.96
N TYR A 34 0.73 -4.94 12.75
CA TYR A 34 -0.20 -5.37 13.81
C TYR A 34 0.26 -6.61 14.58
N GLU A 35 1.09 -7.46 13.98
CA GLU A 35 1.53 -8.73 14.58
C GLU A 35 2.85 -8.59 15.36
N THR A 36 3.66 -7.58 15.07
CA THR A 36 4.98 -7.41 15.69
C THR A 36 4.98 -6.30 16.74
N THR A 37 5.85 -6.44 17.74
CA THR A 37 6.06 -5.40 18.76
C THR A 37 6.76 -4.17 18.18
N ASP A 38 7.55 -4.35 17.12
CA ASP A 38 8.30 -3.28 16.46
C ASP A 38 7.76 -3.05 15.05
N SER A 39 7.06 -1.94 14.87
CA SER A 39 6.40 -1.60 13.62
C SER A 39 7.44 -1.34 12.51
N PRO A 40 7.28 -1.93 11.31
CA PRO A 40 8.18 -1.66 10.18
C PRO A 40 8.18 -0.18 9.79
N PHE A 41 7.08 0.53 10.03
CA PHE A 41 6.97 1.97 9.78
C PHE A 41 7.74 2.81 10.81
N HIS A 42 7.85 2.35 12.05
CA HIS A 42 8.61 3.06 13.08
C HIS A 42 10.11 2.92 12.84
N GLY A 43 10.56 1.71 12.46
CA GLY A 43 11.93 1.48 12.01
C GLY A 43 12.28 2.27 10.74
N ALA A 44 11.37 2.33 9.76
CA ALA A 44 11.59 3.09 8.53
C ALA A 44 11.59 4.62 8.71
N ALA A 45 10.95 5.11 9.77
CA ALA A 45 10.91 6.52 10.13
C ALA A 45 12.04 6.95 11.07
N ASP A 46 13.04 6.09 11.32
CA ASP A 46 14.13 6.34 12.26
C ASP A 46 13.64 6.79 13.66
N GLY A 47 12.49 6.26 14.10
CA GLY A 47 11.86 6.58 15.38
C GLY A 47 10.95 7.81 15.39
N ASP A 48 10.82 8.53 14.27
CA ASP A 48 9.84 9.61 14.13
C ASP A 48 8.41 9.04 14.10
N SER A 49 7.64 9.34 15.15
CA SER A 49 6.30 8.77 15.33
C SER A 49 5.27 9.37 14.39
N ASP A 50 5.39 10.65 14.05
CA ASP A 50 4.45 11.32 13.17
C ASP A 50 4.66 10.84 11.73
N LEU A 51 5.93 10.75 11.30
CA LEU A 51 6.27 10.18 10.00
C LEU A 51 5.86 8.70 9.89
N ALA A 52 6.06 7.90 10.94
CA ALA A 52 5.63 6.51 10.96
C ALA A 52 4.10 6.37 10.82
N ALA A 53 3.33 7.28 11.44
CA ALA A 53 1.87 7.32 11.30
C ALA A 53 1.46 7.67 9.86
N ASP A 54 2.07 8.70 9.26
CA ASP A 54 1.84 9.08 7.87
C ASP A 54 2.18 7.95 6.90
N MET A 55 3.28 7.22 7.15
CA MET A 55 3.67 6.04 6.35
C MET A 55 2.62 4.92 6.43
N LEU A 56 2.11 4.62 7.63
CA LEU A 56 1.06 3.62 7.83
C LEU A 56 -0.22 4.02 7.10
N GLU A 57 -0.66 5.27 7.25
CA GLU A 57 -1.86 5.77 6.58
C GLU A 57 -1.69 5.71 5.06
N GLY A 58 -0.55 6.14 4.54
CA GLY A 58 -0.21 6.04 3.11
C GLY A 58 -0.24 4.61 2.61
N ALA A 59 0.32 3.66 3.36
CA ALA A 59 0.29 2.24 3.01
C ALA A 59 -1.14 1.67 2.98
N CYS A 60 -2.00 2.06 3.93
CA CYS A 60 -3.41 1.66 3.96
C CYS A 60 -4.17 2.18 2.74
N GLN A 61 -4.02 3.47 2.43
CA GLN A 61 -4.67 4.09 1.28
C GLN A 61 -4.20 3.46 -0.04
N LEU A 62 -2.89 3.19 -0.16
CA LEU A 62 -2.32 2.56 -1.34
C LEU A 62 -2.78 1.11 -1.49
N HIS A 63 -2.91 0.36 -0.39
CA HIS A 63 -3.41 -1.01 -0.42
C HIS A 63 -4.87 -1.07 -0.88
N VAL A 64 -5.72 -0.16 -0.40
CA VAL A 64 -7.11 -0.05 -0.88
C VAL A 64 -7.15 0.30 -2.37
N ALA A 65 -6.32 1.24 -2.81
CA ALA A 65 -6.21 1.62 -4.22
C ALA A 65 -5.76 0.43 -5.10
N ALA A 66 -4.73 -0.31 -4.66
CA ALA A 66 -4.23 -1.48 -5.37
C ALA A 66 -5.29 -2.57 -5.48
N ARG A 67 -5.98 -2.92 -4.37
CA ARG A 67 -7.07 -3.92 -4.39
C ARG A 67 -8.23 -3.51 -5.28
N ARG A 68 -8.57 -2.22 -5.31
CA ARG A 68 -9.60 -1.70 -6.22
C ARG A 68 -9.17 -1.90 -7.68
N ALA A 69 -7.97 -1.48 -8.03
CA ALA A 69 -7.43 -1.65 -9.38
C ALA A 69 -7.36 -3.13 -9.80
N MET A 70 -6.96 -4.03 -8.89
CA MET A 70 -6.96 -5.47 -9.14
C MET A 70 -8.37 -6.03 -9.36
N ARG A 71 -9.37 -5.56 -8.59
CA ARG A 71 -10.77 -5.94 -8.79
C ARG A 71 -11.29 -5.47 -10.15
N GLU A 72 -10.98 -4.24 -10.55
CA GLU A 72 -11.42 -3.69 -11.84
C GLU A 72 -10.77 -4.42 -13.04
N ARG A 73 -9.63 -5.07 -12.82
CA ARG A 73 -8.91 -5.90 -13.81
C ARG A 73 -9.16 -7.41 -13.69
N ASP A 74 -10.07 -7.83 -12.80
CA ASP A 74 -10.42 -9.24 -12.55
C ASP A 74 -9.24 -10.12 -12.09
N MET A 75 -8.40 -9.57 -11.19
CA MET A 75 -7.15 -10.19 -10.74
C MET A 75 -7.15 -10.62 -9.26
N LEU A 76 -8.31 -10.66 -8.59
CA LEU A 76 -8.38 -10.89 -7.14
C LEU A 76 -7.88 -12.27 -6.71
N GLU A 77 -7.90 -13.26 -7.60
CA GLU A 77 -7.38 -14.62 -7.33
C GLU A 77 -5.86 -14.73 -7.47
N ALA A 78 -5.20 -13.71 -8.00
CA ALA A 78 -3.75 -13.66 -8.18
C ALA A 78 -3.01 -12.92 -7.05
N ALA A 79 -3.77 -12.40 -6.06
CA ALA A 79 -3.27 -11.66 -4.90
C ALA A 79 -2.65 -12.57 -3.84
#